data_AF-A0A7C6YYJ0-F1
#
_entry.id   AF-A0A7C6YYJ0-F1
#
_cell.length_a   1.000
_cell.length_b   1.000
_cell.length_c   1.000
_cell.angle_alpha   90.00
_cell.angle_beta   90.00
_cell.angle_gamma   90.00
#
_symmetry.space_group_name_H-M   'P 1'
#
loop_
_entity.id
_entity.type
_entity.pdbx_description
1 polymer ?
#
loop_
_entity_poly.entity_id
_entity_poly.type
_entity_poly.pdbx_seq_one_letter_code
_entity_poly.pdbx_strand_id
1 'polypeptide(L)' 'MRKVILHSDLNNFYASVECLYNPDIRNKPVAVCGSQSTRHGIVLAKNYIAKKYNI' A
#
# COMPACT_ATOMS: atom_id res chain seq x y z
N MET A 1 25.55 16.12 -24.88
CA MET A 1 24.15 16.13 -24.39
C MET A 1 24.11 15.57 -22.98
N ARG A 2 23.28 16.12 -22.08
CA ARG A 2 23.18 15.67 -20.68
C ARG A 2 22.20 14.49 -20.60
N LYS A 3 22.53 13.45 -19.83
CA LYS A 3 21.62 12.32 -19.58
C LYS A 3 20.46 12.77 -18.69
N VAL A 4 19.24 12.42 -19.07
CA VAL A 4 18.04 12.60 -18.24
C VAL A 4 17.67 11.23 -17.68
N ILE A 5 17.48 11.15 -16.36
CA ILE A 5 17.05 9.93 -15.68
C ILE A 5 15.71 10.21 -15.01
N LEU A 6 14.70 9.42 -15.36
CA LEU A 6 13.37 9.47 -14.75
C LEU A 6 13.26 8.35 -13.71
N HIS A 7 12.78 8.70 -12.52
CA HIS A 7 12.37 7.75 -11.50
C HIS A 7 10.85 7.83 -11.30
N SER A 8 10.20 6.68 -11.19
CA SER A 8 8.75 6.57 -10.97
C SER A 8 8.49 5.56 -9.88
N ASP A 9 7.69 5.96 -8.90
CA ASP A 9 7.27 5.13 -7.77
C ASP A 9 5.75 5.16 -7.62
N LEU A 10 5.18 4.05 -7.14
CA LEU A 10 3.74 3.89 -7.00
C LEU A 10 3.31 4.09 -5.55
N ASN A 11 2.46 5.10 -5.34
CA ASN A 11 1.93 5.41 -4.02
C ASN A 11 1.14 4.25 -3.41
N ASN A 12 1.53 3.85 -2.20
CA ASN A 12 0.84 2.82 -1.40
C ASN A 12 0.56 1.54 -2.19
N PHE A 13 1.48 1.12 -3.06
CA PHE A 13 1.23 0.18 -4.17
C PHE A 13 0.33 -1.02 -3.81
N TYR A 14 0.73 -1.85 -2.84
CA TYR A 14 -0.07 -3.04 -2.49
C TYR A 14 -1.46 -2.70 -1.97
N ALA A 15 -1.60 -1.66 -1.14
CA ALA A 15 -2.93 -1.25 -0.66
C ALA A 15 -3.79 -0.67 -1.80
N SER A 16 -3.19 0.02 -2.76
CA SER A 16 -3.87 0.53 -3.95
C SER A 16 -4.34 -0.61 -4.87
N VAL A 17 -3.55 -1.67 -5.03
CA VAL A 17 -3.89 -2.87 -5.78
C VAL A 17 -5.06 -3.62 -5.13
N GLU A 18 -5.00 -3.84 -3.82
CA GLU A 18 -6.11 -4.49 -3.09
C GLU A 18 -7.41 -3.68 -3.17
N CYS A 19 -7.36 -2.35 -3.05
CA CYS A 19 -8.55 -1.50 -3.21
C CYS A 19 -9.07 -1.44 -4.66
N LEU A 20 -8.24 -1.80 -5.65
CA LEU A 20 -8.65 -1.91 -7.04
C LEU A 20 -9.44 -3.21 -7.26
N TYR A 21 -8.89 -4.34 -6.83
CA TYR A 21 -9.48 -5.68 -7.01
C TYR A 21 -10.62 -5.98 -6.05
N ASN A 22 -10.63 -5.36 -4.86
CA ASN A 22 -11.70 -5.47 -3.88
C ASN A 22 -12.32 -4.08 -3.61
N PRO A 23 -13.35 -3.68 -4.39
CA PRO A 23 -13.99 -2.37 -4.24
C PRO A 23 -14.60 -2.13 -2.85
N ASP A 24 -15.00 -3.18 -2.13
CA ASP A 24 -15.69 -3.09 -0.83
C ASP A 24 -14.79 -2.54 0.29
N ILE A 25 -13.47 -2.55 0.09
CA ILE A 25 -12.49 -2.00 1.04
C ILE A 25 -11.92 -0.64 0.61
N ARG A 26 -12.25 -0.15 -0.60
CA ARG A 26 -11.66 1.08 -1.17
C ARG A 26 -11.87 2.32 -0.29
N ASN A 27 -13.03 2.41 0.37
CA ASN A 27 -13.40 3.56 1.20
C ASN A 27 -13.14 3.31 2.70
N LYS A 28 -12.38 2.27 3.05
CA LYS A 28 -12.07 1.89 4.44
C LYS A 28 -10.58 2.11 4.72
N PRO A 29 -10.15 2.27 5.98
CA PRO A 29 -8.73 2.17 6.32
C PRO A 29 -8.23 0.75 6.00
N VAL A 30 -7.21 0.64 5.16
CA VAL A 30 -6.65 -0.65 4.70
C VAL A 30 -5.16 -0.70 4.98
N ALA A 31 -4.70 -1.81 5.56
CA ALA A 31 -3.31 -2.19 5.70
C ALA A 31 -3.09 -3.58 5.09
N VAL A 32 -2.02 -3.72 4.32
CA VAL A 32 -1.53 -5.01 3.81
C VAL A 32 -0.41 -5.44 4.73
N CYS A 33 -0.54 -6.62 5.33
CA CYS A 33 0.42 -7.17 6.29
C CYS A 33 1.05 -8.45 5.74
N GLY A 34 2.20 -8.84 6.30
CA GLY A 34 2.78 -10.15 6.01
C GLY A 34 1.92 -11.31 6.54
N SER A 35 2.23 -12.53 6.09
CA SER A 35 1.46 -13.71 6.46
C SER A 35 1.54 -14.01 7.96
N GLN A 36 0.37 -14.28 8.55
CA GLN A 36 0.28 -14.76 9.93
C GLN A 36 0.96 -16.13 10.11
N SER A 37 0.90 -17.01 9.10
CA SER A 37 1.48 -18.36 9.18
C SER A 37 2.99 -18.36 9.31
N THR A 38 3.67 -17.35 8.75
CA THR A 38 5.11 -17.17 8.84
C THR A 38 5.53 -16.24 10.00
N ARG A 39 4.58 -15.84 10.86
CA ARG A 39 4.76 -14.88 11.95
C ARG A 39 5.37 -13.53 11.52
N HIS A 40 5.22 -13.14 10.26
CA HIS A 40 5.61 -11.83 9.77
C HIS A 40 4.44 -10.84 9.85
N GLY A 41 4.11 -10.41 11.07
CA GLY A 41 2.99 -9.50 11.34
C GLY A 41 3.26 -8.01 11.04
N ILE A 42 4.23 -7.69 10.17
CA ILE A 42 4.61 -6.31 9.86
C ILE A 42 3.68 -5.74 8.79
N VAL A 43 3.28 -4.48 8.94
CA VAL A 43 2.54 -3.72 7.91
C VAL A 43 3.48 -3.44 6.74
N LEU A 44 3.13 -3.96 5.56
CA LEU A 44 3.88 -3.81 4.31
C LEU A 44 3.44 -2.57 3.52
N ALA A 45 2.13 -2.29 3.51
CA ALA A 45 1.57 -1.10 2.87
C ALA A 45 0.28 -0.68 3.57
N LYS A 46 -0.10 0.58 3.42
CA LYS A 46 -1.35 1.12 3.95
C LYS A 46 -1.92 2.17 3.00
N ASN A 47 -3.24 2.27 2.89
CA ASN A 47 -3.86 3.28 2.04
C ASN A 47 -3.86 4.66 2.72
N TYR A 48 -4.16 5.70 1.94
CA TYR A 48 -4.20 7.07 2.45
C TYR A 48 -5.21 7.27 3.59
N ILE A 49 -6.29 6.49 3.63
CA ILE A 49 -7.29 6.55 4.70
C ILE A 49 -6.66 6.06 6.01
N ALA A 50 -5.97 4.91 5.99
CA ALA A 50 -5.25 4.38 7.14
C ALA A 50 -4.15 5.33 7.63
N LYS A 51 -3.45 6.02 6.73
CA LYS A 51 -2.40 7.01 7.08
C LYS A 51 -2.92 8.15 7.97
N LYS A 52 -4.21 8.51 7.86
CA LYS A 52 -4.83 9.55 8.72
C LYS A 52 -4.94 9.13 10.19
N TYR A 53 -4.85 7.83 10.48
CA TYR A 53 -4.92 7.26 11.83
C TYR A 53 -3.55 7.04 12.46
N ASN A 54 -2.46 7.48 11.82
CA ASN A 54 -1.07 7.21 12.26
C ASN A 54 -0.72 5.71 12.42
N ILE A 55 -1.53 4.82 11.83
CA ILE A 55 -1.11 3.48 11.39
C ILE A 55 -0.03 3.69 10.35
#